data_AF-F0W5K9-F1
#
_entry.id   AF-F0W5K9-F1
#
_cell.length_a   1.000
_cell.length_b   1.000
_cell.length_c   1.000
_cell.angle_alpha   90.00
_cell.angle_beta   90.00
_cell.angle_gamma   90.00
#
_symmetry.space_group_name_H-M   'P 1'
#
loop_
_entity.id
_entity.type
_entity.pdbx_description
1 polymer ?
#
loop_
_entity_poly.entity_id
_entity_poly.type
_entity_poly.pdbx_seq_one_letter_code
_entity_poly.pdbx_strand_id
1 'polypeptide(L)'
;MVVVVSTLPCITNPPCKRETKKRRRCDVPMEINKFGVLPMEIAPTGNPVEEISLEKCIQMKGAESTEDVADYGFDAGIEASDALRHNLSGLALQIKLKMCIIEAWASDWNSVVMERNLLTVAKELAALKALGLYKEKVCLRFLNIVKTRMMELLEQANRPHETISVDSTKLWQHAQVQMHENVTPQDVNSDFLRLPGYESSIRDASVVWKAMTMARDRGAQLWHDNKHEQALAFLVTADSYMKRFSIKYERIKVDEAMFAMLQEPKRRNISTRNVRFADTESIIGTADPTFDRSPICPSKPSKLESLLLRTSREFPSPVF
;
A
#
# COMPACT_ATOMS: atom_id res chain seq x y z
N MET A 1 -14.28 12.63 42.61
CA MET A 1 -12.92 12.09 42.86
C MET A 1 -13.06 10.97 43.88
N VAL A 2 -13.14 9.72 43.40
CA VAL A 2 -13.14 8.51 44.22
C VAL A 2 -12.30 7.50 43.46
N VAL A 3 -11.16 7.14 44.05
CA VAL A 3 -10.23 6.13 43.55
C VAL A 3 -10.61 4.81 44.21
N VAL A 4 -10.93 3.80 43.42
CA VAL A 4 -11.07 2.42 43.91
C VAL A 4 -9.89 1.63 43.36
N VAL A 5 -8.94 1.35 44.25
CA VAL A 5 -7.82 0.41 44.04
C VAL A 5 -8.34 -0.98 44.39
N SER A 6 -8.24 -1.93 43.46
CA SER A 6 -8.51 -3.34 43.73
C SER A 6 -7.19 -4.11 43.74
N THR A 7 -6.86 -4.67 44.90
CA THR A 7 -5.67 -5.51 45.16
C THR A 7 -5.99 -6.97 44.86
N LEU A 8 -5.22 -7.59 43.97
CA LEU A 8 -5.20 -9.04 43.77
C LEU A 8 -4.30 -9.73 44.82
N PRO A 9 -4.69 -10.91 45.35
CA PRO A 9 -3.91 -11.62 46.36
C PRO A 9 -2.76 -12.46 45.79
N CYS A 10 -1.72 -12.61 46.62
CA CYS A 10 -0.52 -13.40 46.39
C CYS A 10 -0.82 -14.91 46.27
N ILE A 11 -0.26 -15.54 45.23
CA ILE A 11 -0.23 -17.00 45.10
C ILE A 11 1.02 -17.53 45.82
N THR A 12 0.79 -18.48 46.73
CA THR A 12 1.76 -19.22 47.51
C THR A 12 2.45 -20.30 46.65
N ASN A 13 3.79 -20.33 46.69
CA ASN A 13 4.61 -21.37 46.05
C ASN A 13 4.57 -22.68 46.87
N PRO A 14 4.52 -23.87 46.24
CA PRO A 14 4.78 -25.13 46.91
C PRO A 14 6.30 -25.46 46.97
N PRO A 15 6.75 -26.24 47.98
CA PRO A 15 8.17 -26.42 48.28
C PRO A 15 8.86 -27.47 47.41
N CYS A 16 10.13 -27.18 47.13
CA CYS A 16 11.09 -27.97 46.38
C CYS A 16 11.60 -29.19 47.18
N LYS A 17 11.54 -30.40 46.61
CA LYS A 17 12.29 -31.58 47.07
C LYS A 17 13.53 -31.78 46.20
N ARG A 18 14.68 -31.87 46.85
CA ARG A 18 16.01 -32.15 46.29
C ARG A 18 16.14 -33.64 45.95
N GLU A 19 16.77 -33.97 44.82
CA GLU A 19 17.82 -35.01 44.76
C GLU A 19 18.64 -34.97 43.43
N THR A 20 19.92 -34.62 43.60
CA THR A 20 21.15 -35.14 42.94
C THR A 20 21.46 -35.02 41.42
N LYS A 21 22.51 -34.20 41.17
CA LYS A 21 23.76 -34.46 40.40
C LYS A 21 23.70 -34.76 38.87
N LYS A 22 24.05 -33.77 38.01
CA LYS A 22 25.41 -33.55 37.43
C LYS A 22 25.45 -32.49 36.30
N ARG A 23 26.56 -31.74 36.32
CA ARG A 23 27.23 -30.92 35.29
C ARG A 23 26.65 -29.54 34.89
N ARG A 24 27.37 -28.55 35.40
CA ARG A 24 27.40 -27.11 35.05
C ARG A 24 27.82 -26.88 33.59
N ARG A 25 27.15 -25.96 32.91
CA ARG A 25 27.77 -24.88 32.14
C ARG A 25 27.03 -23.59 32.48
N CYS A 26 27.78 -22.53 32.74
CA CYS A 26 27.28 -21.24 33.19
C CYS A 26 26.54 -20.52 32.07
N ASP A 27 25.35 -20.05 32.38
CA ASP A 27 24.58 -19.09 31.60
C ASP A 27 25.20 -17.69 31.70
N VAL A 28 25.34 -17.03 30.55
CA VAL A 28 25.42 -15.57 30.44
C VAL A 28 23.98 -15.09 30.27
N PRO A 29 23.47 -14.10 31.04
CA PRO A 29 22.11 -13.63 30.86
C PRO A 29 22.05 -12.75 29.61
N MET A 30 21.50 -13.30 28.52
CA MET A 30 21.03 -12.48 27.41
C MET A 30 19.61 -12.04 27.77
N GLU A 31 19.46 -10.78 28.15
CA GLU A 31 18.15 -10.15 28.33
C GLU A 31 17.39 -10.22 27.00
N ILE A 32 16.48 -11.20 26.91
CA ILE A 32 15.49 -11.24 25.84
C ILE A 32 14.50 -10.13 26.14
N ASN A 33 14.69 -9.02 25.43
CA ASN A 33 13.70 -7.97 25.27
C ASN A 33 12.34 -8.62 25.00
N LYS A 34 11.38 -8.35 25.89
CA LYS A 34 9.97 -8.66 25.74
C LYS A 34 9.41 -7.92 24.51
N PHE A 35 9.62 -8.46 23.32
CA PHE A 35 8.78 -8.13 22.18
C PHE A 35 7.51 -8.95 22.29
N GLY A 36 6.40 -8.22 22.42
CA GLY A 36 5.06 -8.76 22.62
C GLY A 36 4.78 -9.90 21.65
N VAL A 37 4.45 -11.05 22.24
CA VAL A 37 3.79 -12.16 21.58
C VAL A 37 2.52 -11.60 20.95
N LEU A 38 2.46 -11.58 19.62
CA LEU A 38 1.21 -11.30 18.91
C LEU A 38 0.23 -12.46 19.17
N PRO A 39 -1.07 -12.19 19.38
CA PRO A 39 -2.06 -13.23 19.65
C PRO A 39 -2.10 -14.23 18.51
N MET A 40 -1.83 -15.48 18.85
CA MET A 40 -1.95 -16.64 17.99
C MET A 40 -3.43 -17.02 17.98
N GLU A 41 -4.20 -16.54 16.99
CA GLU A 41 -5.49 -17.11 16.53
C GLU A 41 -6.15 -16.17 15.50
N ILE A 42 -5.70 -16.22 14.25
CA ILE A 42 -6.56 -15.87 13.10
C ILE A 42 -6.21 -16.84 11.97
N ALA A 43 -6.78 -18.05 12.03
CA ALA A 43 -6.95 -18.84 10.83
C ALA A 43 -8.26 -18.34 10.17
N PRO A 44 -8.23 -17.74 8.98
CA PRO A 44 -9.46 -17.44 8.28
C PRO A 44 -9.98 -18.74 7.67
N THR A 45 -11.07 -19.27 8.22
CA THR A 45 -11.96 -20.22 7.53
C THR A 45 -12.60 -19.49 6.35
N GLY A 46 -11.93 -19.48 5.21
CA GLY A 46 -12.43 -18.89 3.97
C GLY A 46 -13.30 -19.88 3.21
N ASN A 47 -14.61 -19.60 3.14
CA ASN A 47 -15.46 -20.16 2.09
C ASN A 47 -14.97 -19.64 0.72
N PRO A 48 -14.99 -20.46 -0.34
CA PRO A 48 -14.69 -19.99 -1.69
C PRO A 48 -15.89 -19.17 -2.18
N VAL A 49 -15.81 -17.85 -2.09
CA VAL A 49 -16.79 -16.93 -2.68
C VAL A 49 -16.22 -16.40 -3.98
N GLU A 50 -17.05 -16.43 -5.02
CA GLU A 50 -16.73 -16.08 -6.40
C GLU A 50 -15.95 -14.77 -6.52
N GLU A 51 -14.95 -14.82 -7.40
CA GLU A 51 -14.04 -13.73 -7.73
C GLU A 51 -14.83 -12.61 -8.43
N ILE A 52 -15.39 -11.68 -7.66
CA ILE A 52 -15.97 -10.44 -8.20
C ILE A 52 -14.82 -9.70 -8.91
N SER A 53 -14.84 -9.73 -10.25
CA SER A 53 -13.82 -9.09 -11.09
C SER A 53 -13.72 -7.60 -10.74
N LEU A 54 -12.58 -7.26 -10.13
CA LEU A 54 -12.13 -5.91 -9.78
C LEU A 54 -12.25 -4.94 -10.98
N GLU A 55 -12.17 -5.47 -12.20
CA GLU A 55 -12.18 -4.71 -13.46
C GLU A 55 -13.53 -4.03 -13.73
N LYS A 56 -14.65 -4.61 -13.25
CA LYS A 56 -15.97 -3.95 -13.32
C LYS A 56 -16.12 -2.80 -12.33
N CYS A 57 -15.29 -2.74 -11.29
CA CYS A 57 -15.37 -1.74 -10.22
C CYS A 57 -14.58 -0.46 -10.54
N ILE A 58 -13.67 -0.49 -11.52
CA ILE A 58 -12.62 0.52 -11.73
C ILE A 58 -12.96 1.51 -12.87
N GLN A 59 -14.06 1.33 -13.60
CA GLN A 59 -14.41 2.21 -14.72
C GLN A 59 -14.84 3.62 -14.24
N MET A 60 -13.87 4.51 -14.07
CA MET A 60 -14.11 5.96 -14.11
C MET A 60 -14.09 6.40 -15.57
N LYS A 61 -15.26 6.77 -16.11
CA LYS A 61 -15.35 7.57 -17.34
C LYS A 61 -14.52 8.84 -17.09
N GLY A 62 -13.52 9.10 -17.95
CA GLY A 62 -12.63 10.25 -17.83
C GLY A 62 -13.44 11.52 -17.60
N ALA A 63 -13.06 12.31 -16.59
CA ALA A 63 -13.68 13.59 -16.35
C ALA A 63 -13.36 14.51 -17.52
N GLU A 64 -14.37 14.80 -18.35
CA GLU A 64 -14.33 15.94 -19.26
C GLU A 64 -14.21 17.21 -18.42
N SER A 65 -13.07 17.88 -18.53
CA SER A 65 -12.91 19.28 -18.13
C SER A 65 -12.26 20.03 -19.29
N THR A 66 -13.07 20.33 -20.30
CA THR A 66 -12.77 21.34 -21.30
C THR A 66 -13.16 22.71 -20.74
N GLU A 67 -12.18 23.50 -20.35
CA GLU A 67 -12.31 24.97 -20.42
C GLU A 67 -11.10 25.45 -21.23
N ASP A 68 -11.40 25.96 -22.42
CA ASP A 68 -10.48 26.51 -23.40
C ASP A 68 -9.69 27.69 -22.81
N VAL A 69 -8.37 27.65 -22.98
CA VAL A 69 -7.54 28.85 -22.99
C VAL A 69 -6.71 28.79 -24.27
N ALA A 70 -7.14 29.54 -25.27
CA ALA A 70 -6.33 29.83 -26.45
C ALA A 70 -5.35 30.96 -26.09
N ASP A 71 -4.04 30.72 -26.21
CA ASP A 71 -3.09 31.77 -26.61
C ASP A 71 -1.77 31.20 -27.12
N TYR A 72 -1.12 31.97 -28.00
CA TYR A 72 -0.16 31.59 -29.02
C TYR A 72 1.19 31.02 -28.53
N GLY A 73 1.59 29.90 -29.15
CA GLY A 73 2.87 29.82 -29.87
C GLY A 73 4.16 29.67 -29.05
N PHE A 74 4.22 28.75 -28.09
CA PHE A 74 5.49 28.20 -27.55
C PHE A 74 5.30 26.81 -26.88
N ASP A 75 4.45 25.93 -27.44
CA ASP A 75 3.62 25.07 -26.56
C ASP A 75 3.93 23.57 -26.50
N ALA A 76 4.74 23.00 -27.40
CA ALA A 76 4.85 21.52 -27.47
C ALA A 76 5.43 20.86 -26.21
N GLY A 77 6.26 21.57 -25.43
CA GLY A 77 6.82 21.06 -24.17
C GLY A 77 5.94 21.29 -22.94
N ILE A 78 5.10 22.33 -22.98
CA ILE A 78 4.19 22.70 -21.88
C ILE A 78 2.92 21.84 -21.97
N GLU A 79 2.36 21.68 -23.17
CA GLU A 79 1.23 20.78 -23.46
C GLU A 79 1.51 19.33 -23.04
N ALA A 80 2.70 18.81 -23.33
CA ALA A 80 3.07 17.45 -22.96
C ALA A 80 3.22 17.27 -21.43
N SER A 81 3.72 18.29 -20.74
CA SER A 81 3.83 18.31 -19.28
C SER A 81 2.45 18.36 -18.63
N ASP A 82 1.54 19.18 -19.15
CA ASP A 82 0.18 19.32 -18.61
C ASP A 82 -0.69 18.10 -18.91
N ALA A 83 -0.54 17.48 -20.08
CA ALA A 83 -1.16 16.19 -20.38
C ALA A 83 -0.66 15.08 -19.44
N LEU A 84 0.64 15.03 -19.15
CA LEU A 84 1.22 14.09 -18.20
C LEU A 84 0.69 14.32 -16.77
N ARG A 85 0.59 15.59 -16.33
CA ARG A 85 0.00 15.96 -15.03
C ARG A 85 -1.46 15.52 -14.93
N HIS A 86 -2.25 15.72 -15.99
CA HIS A 86 -3.63 15.28 -16.04
C HIS A 86 -3.74 13.75 -15.94
N ASN A 87 -2.90 13.02 -16.68
CA ASN A 87 -2.87 11.55 -16.66
C ASN A 87 -2.45 11.00 -15.28
N LEU A 88 -1.41 11.57 -14.66
CA LEU A 88 -0.95 11.18 -13.34
C LEU A 88 -1.99 11.48 -12.26
N SER A 89 -2.69 12.62 -12.36
CA SER A 89 -3.76 12.98 -11.43
C SER A 89 -4.92 11.98 -11.51
N GLY A 90 -5.35 11.61 -12.73
CA GLY A 90 -6.35 10.57 -12.94
C GLY A 90 -5.91 9.21 -12.36
N LEU A 91 -4.67 8.82 -12.62
CA LEU A 91 -4.08 7.58 -12.09
C LEU A 91 -4.01 7.58 -10.55
N ALA A 92 -3.62 8.70 -9.94
CA ALA A 92 -3.54 8.84 -8.49
C ALA A 92 -4.90 8.63 -7.82
N LEU A 93 -5.95 9.24 -8.37
CA LEU A 93 -7.33 9.05 -7.88
C LEU A 93 -7.80 7.60 -8.08
N GLN A 94 -7.50 6.99 -9.23
CA GLN A 94 -7.84 5.58 -9.47
C GLN A 94 -7.14 4.65 -8.47
N ILE A 95 -5.85 4.85 -8.19
CA ILE A 95 -5.10 4.04 -7.23
C ILE A 95 -5.66 4.24 -5.81
N LYS A 96 -6.01 5.48 -5.41
CA LYS A 96 -6.67 5.76 -4.13
C LYS A 96 -8.00 5.02 -4.00
N LEU A 97 -8.83 5.01 -5.04
CA LEU A 97 -10.08 4.26 -5.06
C LEU A 97 -9.81 2.74 -4.94
N LYS A 98 -8.89 2.19 -5.73
CA LYS A 98 -8.50 0.77 -5.67
C LYS A 98 -8.02 0.39 -4.27
N MET A 99 -7.20 1.23 -3.64
CA MET A 99 -6.71 1.01 -2.27
C MET A 99 -7.87 0.94 -1.27
N CYS A 100 -8.81 1.87 -1.34
CA CYS A 100 -10.01 1.86 -0.50
C CYS A 100 -10.81 0.56 -0.62
N ILE A 101 -10.99 0.06 -1.85
CA ILE A 101 -11.72 -1.20 -2.12
C ILE A 101 -10.95 -2.41 -1.58
N ILE A 102 -9.64 -2.49 -1.85
CA ILE A 102 -8.79 -3.60 -1.39
C ILE A 102 -8.75 -3.66 0.14
N GLU A 103 -8.65 -2.51 0.80
CA GLU A 103 -8.66 -2.47 2.27
C GLU A 103 -10.02 -2.81 2.85
N ALA A 104 -11.12 -2.39 2.22
CA ALA A 104 -12.46 -2.80 2.63
C ALA A 104 -12.58 -4.33 2.59
N TRP A 105 -12.19 -4.94 1.47
CA TRP A 105 -12.19 -6.40 1.30
C TRP A 105 -11.27 -7.10 2.32
N ALA A 106 -10.04 -6.61 2.49
CA ALA A 106 -9.08 -7.20 3.43
C ALA A 106 -9.50 -7.07 4.92
N SER A 107 -10.39 -6.14 5.22
CA SER A 107 -10.99 -5.96 6.54
C SER A 107 -12.33 -6.67 6.71
N ASP A 108 -12.71 -7.52 5.75
CA ASP A 108 -14.03 -8.16 5.70
C ASP A 108 -15.16 -7.13 5.82
N TRP A 109 -15.07 -6.07 5.00
CA TRP A 109 -16.05 -4.99 4.88
C TRP A 109 -16.32 -4.22 6.16
N ASN A 110 -15.35 -4.15 7.08
CA ASN A 110 -15.49 -3.43 8.33
C ASN A 110 -15.66 -1.92 8.09
N SER A 111 -16.87 -1.41 8.37
CA SER A 111 -17.24 0.01 8.22
C SER A 111 -16.28 0.99 8.92
N VAL A 112 -15.76 0.66 10.10
CA VAL A 112 -14.80 1.50 10.83
C VAL A 112 -13.46 1.61 10.08
N VAL A 113 -12.98 0.49 9.50
CA VAL A 113 -11.75 0.48 8.69
C VAL A 113 -11.96 1.29 7.41
N MET A 114 -13.12 1.14 6.77
CA MET A 114 -13.49 1.89 5.57
C MET A 114 -13.53 3.40 5.82
N GLU A 115 -14.17 3.84 6.91
CA GLU A 115 -14.23 5.25 7.32
C GLU A 115 -12.84 5.82 7.63
N ARG A 116 -12.01 5.07 8.35
CA ARG A 116 -10.61 5.47 8.64
C ARG A 116 -9.79 5.62 7.36
N ASN A 117 -9.97 4.73 6.40
CA ASN A 117 -9.29 4.81 5.11
C ASN A 117 -9.77 6.01 4.29
N LEU A 118 -11.08 6.28 4.30
CA LEU A 118 -11.66 7.45 3.65
C LEU A 118 -11.11 8.76 4.26
N LEU A 119 -10.98 8.83 5.58
CA LEU A 119 -10.35 9.95 6.27
C LEU A 119 -8.87 10.11 5.87
N THR A 120 -8.13 9.01 5.78
CA THR A 120 -6.72 9.05 5.36
C THR A 120 -6.59 9.62 3.94
N VAL A 121 -7.44 9.16 3.02
CA VAL A 121 -7.48 9.68 1.65
C VAL A 121 -7.91 11.16 1.61
N ALA A 122 -8.85 11.57 2.46
CA ALA A 122 -9.25 12.98 2.56
C ALA A 122 -8.09 13.88 3.00
N LYS A 123 -7.24 13.43 3.95
CA LYS A 123 -6.03 14.15 4.38
C LYS A 123 -5.02 14.27 3.25
N GLU A 124 -4.75 13.17 2.52
CA GLU A 124 -3.87 13.18 1.35
C GLU A 124 -4.37 14.18 0.30
N LEU A 125 -5.66 14.17 0.00
CA LEU A 125 -6.26 15.12 -0.96
C LEU A 125 -6.19 16.57 -0.47
N ALA A 126 -6.35 16.81 0.83
CA ALA A 126 -6.20 18.14 1.41
C ALA A 126 -4.75 18.63 1.32
N ALA A 127 -3.76 17.76 1.54
CA ALA A 127 -2.35 18.07 1.33
C ALA A 127 -2.04 18.38 -0.15
N LEU A 128 -2.51 17.54 -1.08
CA LEU A 128 -2.32 17.76 -2.52
C LEU A 128 -3.05 19.03 -3.02
N LYS A 129 -4.21 19.37 -2.44
CA LYS A 129 -4.89 20.64 -2.69
C LYS A 129 -4.09 21.83 -2.18
N ALA A 130 -3.48 21.73 -1.00
CA ALA A 130 -2.62 22.79 -0.45
C ALA A 130 -1.41 23.06 -1.34
N LEU A 131 -0.90 22.03 -2.03
CA LEU A 131 0.16 22.11 -3.03
C LEU A 131 -0.31 22.61 -4.41
N GLY A 132 -1.61 22.85 -4.59
CA GLY A 132 -2.18 23.30 -5.87
C GLY A 132 -2.41 22.20 -6.91
N LEU A 133 -2.22 20.91 -6.57
CA LEU A 133 -2.39 19.78 -7.50
C LEU A 133 -3.85 19.46 -7.78
N TYR A 134 -4.75 19.71 -6.83
CA TYR A 134 -6.19 19.49 -7.01
C TYR A 134 -7.02 20.71 -6.63
N LYS A 135 -8.11 20.91 -7.39
CA LYS A 135 -9.18 21.84 -7.03
C LYS A 135 -10.09 21.18 -5.99
N GLU A 136 -10.58 21.96 -5.04
CA GLU A 136 -11.46 21.49 -3.96
C GLU A 136 -12.71 20.74 -4.47
N LYS A 137 -13.33 21.23 -5.56
CA LYS A 137 -14.47 20.57 -6.20
C LYS A 137 -14.14 19.14 -6.64
N VAL A 138 -12.92 18.89 -7.11
CA VAL A 138 -12.45 17.56 -7.54
C VAL A 138 -12.28 16.64 -6.33
N CYS A 139 -11.67 17.13 -5.25
CA CYS A 139 -11.50 16.37 -4.01
C CYS A 139 -12.84 15.93 -3.42
N LEU A 140 -13.79 16.86 -3.28
CA LEU A 140 -15.13 16.55 -2.75
C LEU A 140 -15.91 15.59 -3.64
N ARG A 141 -15.87 15.79 -4.97
CA ARG A 141 -16.51 14.86 -5.92
C ARG A 141 -15.92 13.45 -5.78
N PHE A 142 -14.60 13.35 -5.68
CA PHE A 142 -13.92 12.07 -5.51
C PHE A 142 -14.30 11.39 -4.19
N LEU A 143 -14.31 12.11 -3.06
CA LEU A 143 -14.73 11.54 -1.77
C LEU A 143 -16.16 10.99 -1.82
N ASN A 144 -17.07 11.69 -2.51
CA ASN A 144 -18.42 11.21 -2.74
C ASN A 144 -18.44 9.92 -3.59
N ILE A 145 -17.68 9.86 -4.68
CA ILE A 145 -17.56 8.65 -5.51
C ILE A 145 -17.06 7.47 -4.67
N VAL A 146 -16.02 7.67 -3.86
CA VAL A 146 -15.47 6.60 -3.01
C VAL A 146 -16.52 6.14 -1.99
N LYS A 147 -17.21 7.08 -1.32
CA LYS A 147 -18.27 6.76 -0.37
C LYS A 147 -19.40 5.97 -1.03
N THR A 148 -19.92 6.43 -2.17
CA THR A 148 -20.96 5.72 -2.92
C THR A 148 -20.50 4.31 -3.28
N ARG A 149 -19.28 4.16 -3.81
CA ARG A 149 -18.75 2.84 -4.18
C ARG A 149 -18.61 1.92 -2.99
N MET A 150 -18.17 2.43 -1.85
CA MET A 150 -18.08 1.68 -0.61
C MET A 150 -19.46 1.20 -0.10
N MET A 151 -20.50 2.05 -0.19
CA MET A 151 -21.87 1.68 0.16
C MET A 151 -22.41 0.59 -0.77
N GLU A 152 -22.18 0.70 -2.08
CA GLU A 152 -22.55 -0.34 -3.05
C GLU A 152 -21.86 -1.69 -2.74
N LEU A 153 -20.61 -1.65 -2.27
CA LEU A 153 -19.88 -2.87 -1.88
C LEU A 153 -20.45 -3.50 -0.60
N LEU A 154 -20.90 -2.71 0.37
CA LEU A 154 -21.58 -3.22 1.57
C LEU A 154 -22.91 -3.91 1.22
N GLU A 155 -23.66 -3.34 0.29
CA GLU A 155 -24.88 -3.94 -0.24
C GLU A 155 -24.59 -5.28 -0.93
N GLN A 156 -23.58 -5.31 -1.82
CA GLN A 156 -23.15 -6.53 -2.50
C GLN A 156 -22.61 -7.61 -1.55
N ALA A 157 -22.02 -7.21 -0.42
CA ALA A 157 -21.55 -8.12 0.61
C ALA A 157 -22.67 -8.64 1.54
N ASN A 158 -23.94 -8.36 1.23
CA ASN A 158 -25.11 -8.68 2.08
C ASN A 158 -25.03 -8.07 3.49
N ARG A 159 -24.45 -6.87 3.62
CA ARG A 159 -24.37 -6.11 4.88
C ARG A 159 -25.12 -4.78 4.82
N PRO A 160 -26.44 -4.78 4.52
CA PRO A 160 -27.21 -3.56 4.32
C PRO A 160 -27.39 -2.71 5.59
N HIS A 161 -27.14 -3.29 6.77
CA HIS A 161 -27.25 -2.59 8.06
C HIS A 161 -25.97 -1.85 8.46
N GLU A 162 -24.83 -2.21 7.86
CA GLU A 162 -23.61 -1.44 8.02
C GLU A 162 -23.69 -0.20 7.11
N THR A 163 -23.39 0.97 7.66
CA THR A 163 -23.44 2.22 6.90
C THR A 163 -22.20 3.05 7.18
N ILE A 164 -21.77 3.79 6.16
CA ILE A 164 -20.73 4.81 6.31
C ILE A 164 -21.42 6.09 6.79
N SER A 165 -21.29 6.33 8.09
CA SER A 165 -21.93 7.43 8.82
C SER A 165 -21.35 8.79 8.43
N VAL A 166 -20.09 8.80 8.02
CA VAL A 166 -19.31 10.02 7.76
C VAL A 166 -19.82 10.73 6.50
N ASP A 167 -20.29 11.96 6.66
CA ASP A 167 -20.61 12.86 5.55
C ASP A 167 -19.33 13.36 4.86
N SER A 168 -19.29 13.31 3.53
CA SER A 168 -18.10 13.67 2.74
C SER A 168 -17.69 15.12 2.93
N THR A 169 -18.65 16.03 3.12
CA THR A 169 -18.39 17.46 3.32
C THR A 169 -17.77 17.71 4.69
N LYS A 170 -18.37 17.12 5.75
CA LYS A 170 -17.81 17.18 7.11
C LYS A 170 -16.44 16.54 7.18
N LEU A 171 -16.25 15.40 6.50
CA LEU A 171 -14.97 14.72 6.41
C LEU A 171 -13.89 15.60 5.78
N TRP A 172 -14.24 16.25 4.68
CA TRP A 172 -13.35 17.16 3.98
C TRP A 172 -12.96 18.35 4.84
N GLN A 173 -13.93 18.99 5.50
CA GLN A 173 -13.66 20.09 6.45
C GLN A 173 -12.71 19.65 7.57
N HIS A 174 -12.96 18.48 8.16
CA HIS A 174 -12.10 17.93 9.20
C HIS A 174 -10.68 17.63 8.68
N ALA A 175 -10.55 17.09 7.46
CA ALA A 175 -9.26 16.86 6.83
C ALA A 175 -8.52 18.18 6.55
N GLN A 176 -9.22 19.22 6.07
CA GLN A 176 -8.64 20.54 5.84
C GLN A 176 -8.11 21.17 7.13
N VAL A 177 -8.88 21.12 8.23
CA VAL A 177 -8.44 21.65 9.53
C VAL A 177 -7.18 20.94 9.99
N GLN A 178 -7.16 19.61 9.95
CA GLN A 178 -5.99 18.82 10.36
C GLN A 178 -4.78 19.03 9.45
N MET A 179 -4.95 19.42 8.20
CA MET A 179 -3.83 19.78 7.33
C MET A 179 -3.36 21.21 7.57
N HIS A 180 -4.26 22.17 7.73
CA HIS A 180 -3.90 23.56 7.96
C HIS A 180 -3.14 23.75 9.29
N GLU A 181 -3.48 22.99 10.33
CA GLU A 181 -2.76 23.03 11.61
C GLU A 181 -1.31 22.55 11.51
N ASN A 182 -0.99 21.73 10.50
CA ASN A 182 0.29 21.04 10.38
C ASN A 182 1.16 21.51 9.21
N VAL A 183 0.64 22.28 8.25
CA VAL A 183 1.39 22.77 7.09
C VAL A 183 2.02 24.13 7.39
N THR A 184 3.35 24.18 7.39
CA THR A 184 4.13 25.40 7.38
C THR A 184 4.52 25.82 5.95
N PRO A 185 4.65 27.12 5.64
CA PRO A 185 5.03 27.59 4.31
C PRO A 185 6.37 27.04 3.79
N GLN A 186 7.24 26.58 4.69
CA GLN A 186 8.53 25.95 4.35
C GLN A 186 8.38 24.53 3.75
N ASP A 187 7.22 23.90 3.88
CA ASP A 187 7.01 22.51 3.48
C ASP A 187 6.93 22.32 1.96
N VAL A 188 6.68 23.39 1.20
CA VAL A 188 6.66 23.37 -0.27
C VAL A 188 8.04 23.04 -0.86
N ASN A 189 9.12 23.33 -0.13
CA ASN A 189 10.50 22.99 -0.49
C ASN A 189 11.05 21.75 0.25
N SER A 190 10.20 21.07 1.04
CA SER A 190 10.59 19.94 1.88
C SER A 190 10.55 18.60 1.10
N ASP A 191 11.12 17.56 1.73
CA ASP A 191 11.01 16.19 1.25
C ASP A 191 9.55 15.74 1.30
N PHE A 192 9.04 15.13 0.22
CA PHE A 192 7.65 14.68 0.10
C PHE A 192 7.22 13.82 1.30
N LEU A 193 8.13 12.99 1.80
CA LEU A 193 7.89 12.07 2.91
C LEU A 193 7.63 12.78 4.25
N ARG A 194 7.94 14.08 4.34
CA ARG A 194 7.67 14.94 5.50
C ARG A 194 6.41 15.77 5.36
N LEU A 195 5.70 15.67 4.23
CA LEU A 195 4.47 16.42 4.05
C LEU A 195 3.40 15.96 5.07
N PRO A 196 2.77 16.91 5.77
CA PRO A 196 1.64 16.62 6.63
C PRO A 196 0.56 15.87 5.85
N GLY A 197 0.04 14.80 6.45
CA GLY A 197 -0.98 13.94 5.83
C GLY A 197 -0.45 12.62 5.25
N TYR A 198 0.85 12.52 4.95
CA TYR A 198 1.44 11.27 4.43
C TYR A 198 2.08 10.38 5.50
N GLU A 199 2.40 10.92 6.68
CA GLU A 199 3.05 10.17 7.77
C GLU A 199 2.30 8.88 8.16
N SER A 200 0.97 8.97 8.30
CA SER A 200 0.14 7.80 8.63
C SER A 200 0.14 6.78 7.50
N SER A 201 0.15 7.25 6.25
CA SER A 201 0.15 6.40 5.05
C SER A 201 1.48 5.68 4.85
N ILE A 202 2.60 6.36 5.10
CA ILE A 202 3.93 5.77 5.07
C ILE A 202 4.04 4.72 6.17
N ARG A 203 3.69 5.07 7.41
CA ARG A 203 3.70 4.14 8.55
C ARG A 203 2.85 2.90 8.29
N ASP A 204 1.65 3.09 7.76
CA ASP A 204 0.74 1.98 7.44
C ASP A 204 1.33 1.07 6.35
N ALA A 205 1.91 1.64 5.28
CA ALA A 205 2.63 0.86 4.27
C ALA A 205 3.82 0.08 4.87
N SER A 206 4.60 0.70 5.78
CA SER A 206 5.72 0.03 6.46
C SER A 206 5.26 -1.10 7.37
N VAL A 207 4.11 -0.94 8.06
CA VAL A 207 3.54 -2.00 8.91
C VAL A 207 3.10 -3.19 8.06
N VAL A 208 2.42 -2.95 6.93
CA VAL A 208 2.01 -4.02 6.01
C VAL A 208 3.23 -4.73 5.41
N TRP A 209 4.28 -4.00 5.04
CA TRP A 209 5.54 -4.58 4.57
C TRP A 209 6.18 -5.50 5.63
N LYS A 210 6.23 -5.05 6.89
CA LYS A 210 6.75 -5.85 7.99
C LYS A 210 5.90 -7.12 8.23
N ALA A 211 4.59 -7.01 8.17
CA ALA A 211 3.69 -8.15 8.30
C ALA A 211 3.87 -9.15 7.14
N MET A 212 4.06 -8.66 5.91
CA MET A 212 4.35 -9.48 4.74
C MET A 212 5.64 -10.28 4.92
N THR A 213 6.74 -9.61 5.26
CA THR A 213 8.05 -10.26 5.45
C THR A 213 8.00 -11.31 6.54
N MET A 214 7.39 -11.02 7.69
CA MET A 214 7.20 -11.99 8.78
C MET A 214 6.37 -13.21 8.33
N ALA A 215 5.28 -13.00 7.61
CA ALA A 215 4.43 -14.09 7.12
C ALA A 215 5.18 -14.96 6.08
N ARG A 216 5.90 -14.32 5.15
CA ARG A 216 6.72 -15.00 4.14
C ARG A 216 7.80 -15.84 4.79
N ASP A 217 8.57 -15.26 5.70
CA ASP A 217 9.71 -15.93 6.35
C ASP A 217 9.22 -17.12 7.21
N ARG A 218 8.08 -16.96 7.90
CA ARG A 218 7.46 -18.07 8.63
C ARG A 218 6.93 -19.16 7.69
N GLY A 219 6.31 -18.78 6.59
CA GLY A 219 5.85 -19.71 5.54
C GLY A 219 7.01 -20.51 4.95
N ALA A 220 8.12 -19.84 4.63
CA ALA A 220 9.33 -20.48 4.12
C ALA A 220 9.92 -21.47 5.14
N GLN A 221 10.00 -21.09 6.42
CA GLN A 221 10.47 -21.99 7.47
C GLN A 221 9.61 -23.26 7.57
N LEU A 222 8.29 -23.12 7.63
CA LEU A 222 7.36 -24.27 7.68
C LEU A 222 7.43 -25.13 6.44
N TRP A 223 7.69 -24.52 5.27
CA TRP A 223 7.88 -25.23 4.02
C TRP A 223 9.13 -26.14 4.08
N HIS A 224 10.24 -25.61 4.59
CA HIS A 224 11.48 -26.37 4.79
C HIS A 224 11.36 -27.46 5.88
N ASP A 225 10.48 -27.25 6.87
CA ASP A 225 10.16 -28.25 7.90
C ASP A 225 9.19 -29.36 7.41
N ASN A 226 8.87 -29.41 6.11
CA ASN A 226 7.88 -30.32 5.50
C ASN A 226 6.45 -30.17 6.06
N LYS A 227 6.12 -29.01 6.65
CA LYS A 227 4.77 -28.69 7.15
C LYS A 227 3.98 -27.90 6.11
N HIS A 228 3.78 -28.49 4.94
CA HIS A 228 3.25 -27.79 3.76
C HIS A 228 1.87 -27.15 4.00
N GLU A 229 0.93 -27.84 4.63
CA GLU A 229 -0.41 -27.29 4.90
C GLU A 229 -0.36 -26.02 5.77
N GLN A 230 0.49 -26.01 6.79
CA GLN A 230 0.68 -24.84 7.64
C GLN A 230 1.41 -23.72 6.89
N ALA A 231 2.43 -24.08 6.10
CA ALA A 231 3.16 -23.14 5.27
C ALA A 231 2.24 -22.41 4.28
N LEU A 232 1.30 -23.12 3.66
CA LEU A 232 0.35 -22.56 2.69
C LEU A 232 -0.47 -21.40 3.28
N ALA A 233 -0.95 -21.54 4.52
CA ALA A 233 -1.70 -20.47 5.19
C ALA A 233 -0.87 -19.18 5.30
N PHE A 234 0.39 -19.29 5.74
CA PHE A 234 1.29 -18.16 5.85
C PHE A 234 1.67 -17.56 4.48
N LEU A 235 1.88 -18.38 3.46
CA LEU A 235 2.20 -17.91 2.11
C LEU A 235 1.02 -17.18 1.45
N VAL A 236 -0.21 -17.65 1.65
CA VAL A 236 -1.42 -16.94 1.19
C VAL A 236 -1.58 -15.60 1.92
N THR A 237 -1.35 -15.56 3.23
CA THR A 237 -1.35 -14.32 4.01
C THR A 237 -0.26 -13.36 3.52
N ALA A 238 0.95 -13.84 3.23
CA ALA A 238 2.03 -13.03 2.67
C ALA A 238 1.65 -12.44 1.30
N ASP A 239 1.01 -13.21 0.41
CA ASP A 239 0.52 -12.70 -0.87
C ASP A 239 -0.55 -11.61 -0.71
N SER A 240 -1.45 -11.77 0.27
CA SER A 240 -2.44 -10.75 0.61
C SER A 240 -1.78 -9.45 1.09
N TYR A 241 -0.81 -9.54 2.01
CA TYR A 241 -0.05 -8.36 2.45
C TYR A 241 0.77 -7.74 1.32
N MET A 242 1.34 -8.54 0.41
CA MET A 242 2.07 -8.02 -0.75
C MET A 242 1.17 -7.17 -1.63
N LYS A 243 -0.04 -7.65 -1.98
CA LYS A 243 -1.00 -6.88 -2.77
C LYS A 243 -1.39 -5.56 -2.10
N ARG A 244 -1.65 -5.59 -0.79
CA ARG A 244 -1.95 -4.39 0.01
C ARG A 244 -0.77 -3.43 0.08
N PHE A 245 0.44 -3.95 0.23
CA PHE A 245 1.66 -3.16 0.23
C PHE A 245 1.87 -2.47 -1.12
N SER A 246 1.81 -3.22 -2.23
CA SER A 246 2.01 -2.68 -3.58
C SER A 246 1.08 -1.52 -3.87
N ILE A 247 -0.23 -1.66 -3.62
CA ILE A 247 -1.18 -0.58 -3.89
C ILE A 247 -0.96 0.65 -2.98
N LYS A 248 -0.62 0.44 -1.69
CA LYS A 248 -0.30 1.55 -0.76
C LYS A 248 0.98 2.28 -1.17
N TYR A 249 1.99 1.54 -1.62
CA TYR A 249 3.27 2.09 -2.05
C TYR A 249 3.14 2.83 -3.39
N GLU A 250 2.47 2.23 -4.38
CA GLU A 250 2.16 2.88 -5.67
C GLU A 250 1.39 4.19 -5.46
N ARG A 251 0.40 4.20 -4.57
CA ARG A 251 -0.35 5.41 -4.20
C ARG A 251 0.59 6.54 -3.75
N ILE A 252 1.51 6.23 -2.84
CA ILE A 252 2.47 7.21 -2.30
C ILE A 252 3.43 7.67 -3.40
N LYS A 253 3.94 6.74 -4.22
CA LYS A 253 4.90 7.04 -5.29
C LYS A 253 4.33 7.85 -6.43
N VAL A 254 3.06 7.65 -6.79
CA VAL A 254 2.42 8.50 -7.81
C VAL A 254 2.24 9.92 -7.28
N ASP A 255 1.86 10.10 -6.02
CA ASP A 255 1.76 11.43 -5.41
C ASP A 255 3.13 12.10 -5.27
N GLU A 256 4.17 11.35 -4.89
CA GLU A 256 5.55 11.82 -4.84
C GLU A 256 6.02 12.27 -6.23
N ALA A 257 5.69 11.52 -7.28
CA ALA A 257 6.00 11.89 -8.66
C ALA A 257 5.26 13.18 -9.08
N MET A 258 3.97 13.32 -8.74
CA MET A 258 3.22 14.55 -8.99
C MET A 258 3.82 15.75 -8.25
N PHE A 259 4.24 15.57 -7.00
CA PHE A 259 4.92 16.61 -6.24
C PHE A 259 6.29 16.97 -6.83
N ALA A 260 7.07 15.97 -7.27
CA ALA A 260 8.36 16.21 -7.92
C ALA A 260 8.22 17.01 -9.23
N MET A 261 7.08 16.89 -9.93
CA MET A 261 6.78 17.71 -11.12
C MET A 261 6.44 19.17 -10.80
N LEU A 262 6.14 19.52 -9.54
CA LEU A 262 5.98 20.90 -9.10
C LEU A 262 7.32 21.55 -8.77
N GLN A 263 8.30 20.75 -8.33
CA GLN A 263 9.63 21.25 -8.09
C GLN A 263 10.30 21.54 -9.44
N GLU A 264 10.88 22.74 -9.59
CA GLU A 264 11.71 23.00 -10.76
C GLU A 264 12.78 21.91 -10.86
N PRO A 265 13.02 21.32 -12.04
CA PRO A 265 14.07 20.34 -12.19
C PRO A 265 15.37 21.00 -11.75
N LYS A 266 15.94 20.56 -10.62
CA LYS A 266 17.31 20.91 -10.23
C LYS A 266 18.14 20.63 -11.47
N ARG A 267 18.64 21.68 -12.14
CA ARG A 267 19.46 21.55 -13.34
C ARG A 267 20.61 20.64 -12.99
N ARG A 268 20.46 19.33 -13.24
CA ARG A 268 21.57 18.39 -13.19
C ARG A 268 22.51 18.93 -14.23
N ASN A 269 23.72 19.31 -13.82
CA ASN A 269 24.77 19.72 -14.74
C ASN A 269 24.80 18.68 -15.86
N ILE A 270 24.23 19.04 -17.01
CA ILE A 270 24.07 18.15 -18.14
C ILE A 270 25.49 17.96 -18.63
N SER A 271 26.10 16.84 -18.24
CA SER A 271 27.20 16.28 -19.02
C SER A 271 26.69 16.23 -20.45
N THR A 272 27.35 16.96 -21.34
CA THR A 272 27.03 17.15 -22.78
C THR A 272 27.15 15.87 -23.60
N ARG A 273 27.06 14.71 -22.95
CA ARG A 273 27.14 13.40 -23.58
C ARG A 273 25.79 13.07 -24.19
N ASN A 274 25.57 13.63 -25.37
CA ASN A 274 24.46 13.28 -26.24
C ASN A 274 24.45 11.76 -26.45
N VAL A 275 23.34 11.11 -26.09
CA VAL A 275 23.09 9.71 -26.44
C VAL A 275 22.95 9.66 -27.95
N ARG A 276 23.89 8.98 -28.63
CA ARG A 276 23.82 8.71 -30.06
C ARG A 276 23.47 7.25 -30.25
N PHE A 277 22.47 6.99 -31.08
CA PHE A 277 22.18 5.64 -31.54
C PHE A 277 23.17 5.28 -32.64
N ALA A 278 23.57 4.01 -32.69
CA ALA A 278 24.40 3.51 -33.79
C ALA A 278 23.58 3.56 -35.08
N ASP A 279 24.10 4.22 -36.10
CA ASP A 279 23.44 4.43 -37.40
C ASP A 279 23.45 3.16 -38.28
N THR A 280 24.17 2.12 -37.83
CA THR A 280 24.31 0.85 -38.53
C THR A 280 23.89 -0.29 -37.61
N GLU A 281 23.00 -1.13 -38.11
CA GLU A 281 22.57 -2.35 -37.44
C GLU A 281 23.77 -3.28 -37.27
N SER A 282 24.30 -3.41 -36.06
CA SER A 282 25.24 -4.49 -35.75
C SER A 282 24.43 -5.77 -35.55
N ILE A 283 24.46 -6.67 -36.54
CA ILE A 283 23.89 -8.02 -36.39
C ILE A 283 24.78 -8.76 -35.38
N ILE A 284 24.37 -8.77 -34.11
CA ILE A 284 25.01 -9.55 -33.04
C ILE A 284 24.57 -11.00 -33.22
N GLY A 285 25.25 -11.69 -34.13
CA GLY A 285 25.11 -13.12 -34.37
C GLY A 285 23.99 -13.50 -35.33
N THR A 286 24.30 -14.40 -36.25
CA THR A 286 23.32 -15.21 -36.97
C THR A 286 22.84 -16.34 -36.05
N ALA A 287 21.54 -16.51 -35.92
CA ALA A 287 20.96 -17.57 -35.11
C ALA A 287 21.36 -18.94 -35.68
N ASP A 288 21.88 -19.82 -34.82
CA ASP A 288 22.25 -21.19 -35.18
C ASP A 288 20.99 -21.98 -35.61
N PRO A 289 20.95 -22.51 -36.84
CA PRO A 289 19.82 -23.27 -37.35
C PRO A 289 19.58 -24.60 -36.60
N THR A 290 20.52 -25.06 -35.77
CA THR A 290 20.35 -26.30 -34.99
C THR A 290 19.61 -26.10 -33.66
N PHE A 291 19.38 -24.85 -33.24
CA PHE A 291 18.63 -24.58 -32.02
C PHE A 291 17.13 -24.47 -32.33
N ASP A 292 16.37 -25.44 -31.83
CA ASP A 292 14.91 -25.40 -31.84
C ASP A 292 14.43 -24.18 -31.02
N ARG A 293 13.85 -23.22 -31.72
CA ARG A 293 13.20 -22.02 -31.15
C ARG A 293 11.69 -22.08 -31.27
N SER A 294 11.11 -23.27 -31.44
CA SER A 294 9.67 -23.41 -31.23
C SER A 294 9.34 -22.76 -29.87
N PRO A 295 8.30 -21.91 -29.81
CA PRO A 295 7.95 -21.25 -28.56
C PRO A 295 7.87 -22.33 -27.51
N ILE A 296 8.77 -22.29 -26.53
CA ILE A 296 8.56 -23.05 -25.30
C ILE A 296 7.19 -22.56 -24.87
N CYS A 297 6.20 -23.44 -24.88
CA CYS A 297 4.90 -23.16 -24.32
C CYS A 297 5.08 -23.47 -22.83
N PRO A 298 5.57 -22.54 -21.97
CA PRO A 298 5.57 -22.81 -20.55
C PRO A 298 4.12 -23.07 -20.20
N SER A 299 3.84 -24.25 -19.66
CA SER A 299 2.57 -24.49 -19.00
C SER A 299 2.39 -23.34 -18.00
N LYS A 300 1.19 -22.75 -17.96
CA LYS A 300 0.88 -21.74 -16.94
C LYS A 300 1.22 -22.36 -15.58
N PRO A 301 2.04 -21.70 -14.75
CA PRO A 301 2.38 -22.24 -13.45
C PRO A 301 1.09 -22.51 -12.68
N SER A 302 1.03 -23.65 -12.00
CA SER A 302 -0.07 -23.97 -11.09
C SER A 302 -0.26 -22.84 -10.07
N LYS A 303 -1.44 -22.77 -9.44
CA LYS A 303 -1.70 -21.77 -8.39
C LYS A 303 -0.63 -21.81 -7.29
N LEU A 304 -0.17 -23.02 -6.94
CA LEU A 304 0.89 -23.25 -5.97
C LEU A 304 2.25 -22.74 -6.46
N GLU A 305 2.66 -23.10 -7.67
CA GLU A 305 3.93 -22.60 -8.25
C GLU A 305 3.90 -21.07 -8.38
N SER A 306 2.77 -20.50 -8.80
CA SER A 306 2.59 -19.05 -8.87
C SER A 306 2.69 -18.38 -7.51
N LEU A 307 2.18 -19.01 -6.45
CA LEU A 307 2.29 -18.51 -5.08
C LEU A 307 3.74 -18.58 -4.59
N LEU A 308 4.40 -19.72 -4.80
CA LEU A 308 5.80 -19.93 -4.43
C LEU A 308 6.73 -18.96 -5.17
N LEU A 309 6.55 -18.77 -6.48
CA LEU A 309 7.32 -17.82 -7.28
C LEU A 309 7.13 -16.36 -6.83
N ARG A 310 5.92 -15.99 -6.40
CA ARG A 310 5.65 -14.63 -5.90
C ARG A 310 6.22 -14.40 -4.50
N THR A 311 6.16 -15.42 -3.66
CA THR A 311 6.63 -15.35 -2.26
C THR A 311 8.12 -15.59 -2.12
N SER A 312 8.78 -16.26 -3.08
CA SER A 312 10.24 -16.48 -3.08
C SER A 312 11.04 -15.29 -3.58
N ARG A 313 10.40 -14.29 -4.20
CA ARG A 313 11.07 -13.08 -4.65
C ARG A 313 11.57 -12.26 -3.47
N GLU A 314 12.88 -12.04 -3.41
CA GLU A 314 13.49 -11.03 -2.56
C GLU A 314 13.23 -9.65 -3.17
N PHE A 315 12.29 -8.92 -2.59
CA PHE A 315 12.06 -7.53 -2.94
C PHE A 315 13.01 -6.65 -2.12
N PRO A 316 13.71 -5.69 -2.74
CA PRO A 316 14.55 -4.75 -2.00
C PRO A 316 13.69 -4.02 -0.96
N SER A 317 14.23 -3.85 0.25
CA SER A 317 13.52 -3.14 1.32
C SER A 317 13.17 -1.74 0.82
N PRO A 318 11.90 -1.30 0.94
CA PRO A 318 11.54 0.07 0.63
C PRO A 318 12.34 1.01 1.53
N VAL A 319 12.85 2.10 0.95
CA VAL A 319 13.39 3.22 1.72
C VAL A 319 12.19 4.11 2.05
N PHE A 320 11.82 4.15 3.32
CA PHE A 320 10.80 5.06 3.87
C PHE A 320 11.47 6.23 4.58
#